data_AF-A0A0S8K830-F1
#
_entry.id   AF-A0A0S8K830-F1
#
_cell.length_a   1.000
_cell.length_b   1.000
_cell.length_c   1.000
_cell.angle_alpha   90.00
_cell.angle_beta   90.00
_cell.angle_gamma   90.00
#
_symmetry.space_group_name_H-M   'P 1'
#
loop_
_entity.id
_entity.type
_entity.pdbx_description
1 polymer ?
#
loop_
_entity_poly.entity_id
_entity_poly.type
_entity_poly.pdbx_seq_one_letter_code
_entity_poly.pdbx_strand_id
1 'polypeptide(L)'
;MDDEERAVEGQEPAEKLGPTEQPRTMNGFQRVWGTLFEPSKVFASLNQKPTWLLPVIILIVLVMVTSIVTRPLQIQEQIHRIEENERLTPEQKERFSEMVHERANQPVWKVFGYIMPVVGVFIYVMLLTAIWYFGGNVLLGGDATFKKVLSIFSYSTLVAIPGTIVKVPLMLAKKTVHVQTSLAALMPSGSDDSVLFKILAKFDIFNIWQYILFAMGLAIIYKFTVKKSAGLVIAFYGIWIIISVSFSVLTKGRFAFG
;
A
#
# COMPACT_ATOMS: atom_id res chain seq x y z
N MET A 1 -53.59 32.66 -55.22
CA MET A 1 -54.00 31.32 -54.77
C MET A 1 -52.82 30.45 -55.13
N ASP A 2 -51.84 30.36 -54.22
CA ASP A 2 -50.65 29.48 -54.24
C ASP A 2 -49.63 30.02 -53.22
N ASP A 3 -49.96 29.98 -51.92
CA ASP A 3 -48.99 30.26 -50.84
C ASP A 3 -49.52 29.74 -49.48
N GLU A 4 -50.01 28.50 -49.43
CA GLU A 4 -50.52 27.92 -48.17
C GLU A 4 -50.17 26.43 -48.02
N GLU A 5 -48.95 26.04 -48.42
CA GLU A 5 -48.51 24.63 -48.32
C GLU A 5 -47.07 24.51 -47.79
N ARG A 6 -46.75 25.22 -46.71
CA ARG A 6 -45.49 25.03 -45.95
C ARG A 6 -45.68 25.18 -44.45
N ALA A 7 -46.39 24.25 -43.83
CA ALA A 7 -46.17 23.90 -42.43
C ALA A 7 -46.85 22.57 -42.15
N VAL A 8 -46.28 21.80 -41.20
CA VAL A 8 -46.66 20.42 -40.85
C VAL A 8 -46.09 19.46 -41.91
N GLU A 9 -45.12 18.59 -41.66
CA GLU A 9 -45.01 17.64 -40.55
C GLU A 9 -43.59 17.07 -40.54
N GLY A 10 -42.95 17.07 -39.37
CA GLY A 10 -41.57 16.56 -39.22
C GLY A 10 -40.97 16.85 -37.86
N GLN A 11 -41.80 16.90 -36.80
CA GLN A 11 -41.27 16.79 -35.44
C GLN A 11 -41.03 15.31 -35.19
N GLU A 12 -39.79 14.87 -35.30
CA GLU A 12 -39.37 13.60 -34.70
C GLU A 12 -39.78 13.61 -33.21
N PRO A 13 -40.44 12.55 -32.71
CA PRO A 13 -40.82 12.50 -31.31
C PRO A 13 -39.54 12.52 -30.48
N ALA A 14 -39.45 13.54 -29.61
CA ALA A 14 -38.37 13.69 -28.64
C ALA A 14 -38.05 12.34 -28.01
N GLU A 15 -36.85 11.83 -28.33
CA GLU A 15 -36.29 10.63 -27.73
C GLU A 15 -36.38 10.81 -26.21
N LYS A 16 -37.25 10.01 -25.58
CA LYS A 16 -37.38 9.98 -24.12
C LYS A 16 -36.04 9.51 -23.59
N LEU A 17 -35.16 10.46 -23.29
CA LEU A 17 -33.96 10.25 -22.48
C LEU A 17 -34.45 9.54 -21.22
N GLY A 18 -34.19 8.23 -21.16
CA GLY A 18 -34.48 7.42 -19.99
C GLY A 18 -33.87 8.09 -18.76
N PRO A 19 -34.44 7.86 -17.57
CA PRO A 19 -33.91 8.45 -16.35
C PRO A 19 -32.40 8.23 -16.29
N THR A 20 -31.65 9.32 -16.25
CA THR A 20 -30.20 9.33 -16.07
C THR A 20 -29.90 8.38 -14.94
N GLU A 21 -29.29 7.23 -15.23
CA GLU A 21 -28.96 6.24 -14.21
C GLU A 21 -28.10 6.94 -13.17
N GLN A 22 -28.69 7.32 -12.04
CA GLN A 22 -27.92 7.77 -10.90
C GLN A 22 -26.94 6.64 -10.60
N PRO A 23 -25.61 6.89 -10.64
CA PRO A 23 -24.65 5.82 -10.54
C PRO A 23 -24.91 5.05 -9.25
N ARG A 24 -25.31 3.78 -9.37
CA ARG A 24 -25.61 2.88 -8.24
C ARG A 24 -24.55 3.10 -7.17
N THR A 25 -24.97 3.57 -6.00
CA THR A 25 -24.04 3.78 -4.89
C THR A 25 -23.43 2.42 -4.51
N MET A 26 -22.16 2.21 -4.85
CA MET A 26 -21.49 0.94 -4.58
C MET A 26 -21.47 0.65 -3.08
N ASN A 27 -21.83 -0.57 -2.69
CA ASN A 27 -21.69 -1.01 -1.31
C ASN A 27 -20.22 -1.28 -0.96
N GLY A 28 -19.92 -1.49 0.33
CA GLY A 28 -18.55 -1.67 0.81
C GLY A 28 -17.80 -2.84 0.14
N PHE A 29 -18.48 -3.97 -0.05
CA PHE A 29 -17.89 -5.17 -0.66
C PHE A 29 -17.61 -4.97 -2.15
N GLN A 30 -18.53 -4.36 -2.88
CA GLN A 30 -18.35 -3.98 -4.28
C GLN A 30 -17.15 -3.04 -4.44
N ARG A 31 -16.94 -2.10 -3.51
CA ARG A 31 -15.77 -1.23 -3.52
C ARG A 31 -14.47 -1.99 -3.29
N VAL A 32 -14.46 -2.98 -2.38
CA VAL A 32 -13.26 -3.80 -2.11
C VAL A 32 -12.84 -4.57 -3.36
N TRP A 33 -13.75 -5.33 -3.96
CA TRP A 33 -13.46 -6.09 -5.17
C TRP A 33 -13.18 -5.16 -6.36
N GLY A 34 -14.04 -4.16 -6.56
CA GLY A 34 -13.92 -3.19 -7.65
C GLY A 34 -12.64 -2.37 -7.60
N THR A 35 -11.96 -2.22 -6.46
CA THR A 35 -10.68 -1.49 -6.42
C THR A 35 -9.59 -2.21 -7.22
N LEU A 36 -9.66 -3.54 -7.33
CA LEU A 36 -8.66 -4.31 -8.05
C LEU A 36 -8.98 -4.43 -9.56
N PHE A 37 -10.25 -4.36 -9.94
CA PHE A 37 -10.71 -4.65 -11.31
C PHE A 37 -11.38 -3.46 -12.02
N GLU A 38 -12.07 -2.60 -11.27
CA GLU A 38 -12.79 -1.42 -11.79
C GLU A 38 -12.48 -0.15 -10.96
N PRO A 39 -11.20 0.17 -10.71
CA PRO A 39 -10.80 1.16 -9.72
C PRO A 39 -11.35 2.57 -10.00
N SER A 40 -11.50 2.96 -11.26
CA SER A 40 -12.05 4.27 -11.64
C SER A 40 -13.49 4.44 -11.13
N LYS A 41 -14.33 3.40 -11.22
CA LYS A 41 -15.70 3.41 -10.72
C LYS A 41 -15.73 3.53 -9.19
N VAL A 42 -14.85 2.78 -8.52
CA VAL A 42 -14.73 2.84 -7.05
C VAL A 42 -14.27 4.22 -6.58
N PHE A 43 -13.24 4.79 -7.19
CA PHE A 43 -12.72 6.10 -6.80
C PHE A 43 -13.70 7.24 -7.10
N ALA A 44 -14.47 7.16 -8.20
CA ALA A 44 -15.59 8.06 -8.44
C ALA A 44 -16.67 7.94 -7.34
N SER A 45 -17.02 6.72 -6.95
CA SER A 45 -17.96 6.47 -5.85
C SER A 45 -17.45 7.00 -4.50
N LEU A 46 -16.15 6.88 -4.23
CA LEU A 46 -15.53 7.40 -3.01
C LEU A 46 -15.41 8.93 -3.01
N ASN A 47 -15.28 9.56 -4.19
CA ASN A 47 -15.33 11.02 -4.30
C ASN A 47 -16.70 11.57 -3.87
N GLN A 48 -17.78 10.85 -4.18
CA GLN A 48 -19.14 11.20 -3.78
C GLN A 48 -19.41 10.86 -2.30
N LYS A 49 -19.10 9.63 -1.88
CA LYS A 49 -19.34 9.13 -0.52
C LYS A 49 -18.06 8.49 0.05
N PRO A 50 -17.17 9.28 0.66
CA PRO A 50 -15.89 8.78 1.16
C PRO A 50 -16.09 7.87 2.37
N THR A 51 -15.58 6.64 2.26
CA THR A 51 -15.49 5.64 3.33
C THR A 51 -14.07 5.09 3.38
N TRP A 52 -13.57 4.70 4.55
CA TRP A 52 -12.18 4.25 4.70
C TRP A 52 -12.01 3.11 5.71
N LEU A 53 -12.96 2.93 6.63
CA LEU A 53 -12.79 1.99 7.73
C LEU A 53 -12.71 0.53 7.25
N LEU A 54 -13.56 0.14 6.29
CA LEU A 54 -13.58 -1.23 5.76
C LEU A 54 -12.22 -1.68 5.19
N PRO A 55 -11.58 -0.97 4.23
CA PRO A 55 -10.27 -1.38 3.73
C PRO A 55 -9.17 -1.34 4.79
N VAL A 56 -9.23 -0.42 5.77
CA VAL A 56 -8.28 -0.41 6.89
C VAL A 56 -8.43 -1.65 7.78
N ILE A 57 -9.67 -2.05 8.10
CA ILE A 57 -9.93 -3.29 8.86
C ILE A 57 -9.40 -4.51 8.08
N ILE A 58 -9.65 -4.57 6.77
CA ILE A 58 -9.13 -5.66 5.92
C ILE A 58 -7.60 -5.70 5.96
N LEU A 59 -6.94 -4.55 5.84
CA LEU A 59 -5.49 -4.45 5.91
C LEU A 59 -4.95 -4.90 7.28
N ILE A 60 -5.60 -4.50 8.38
CA ILE A 60 -5.24 -4.93 9.74
C ILE A 60 -5.34 -6.45 9.87
N VAL A 61 -6.46 -7.05 9.44
CA VAL A 61 -6.67 -8.50 9.46
C VAL A 61 -5.61 -9.20 8.61
N LEU A 62 -5.32 -8.70 7.41
CA LEU A 62 -4.32 -9.26 6.51
C LEU A 62 -2.92 -9.26 7.15
N VAL A 63 -2.51 -8.16 7.77
CA VAL A 63 -1.23 -8.04 8.46
C VAL A 63 -1.19 -9.00 9.67
N MET A 64 -2.24 -9.05 10.49
CA MET A 64 -2.30 -9.95 11.64
C MET A 64 -2.19 -11.42 11.23
N VAL A 65 -2.97 -11.85 10.22
CA VAL A 65 -2.92 -13.23 9.71
C VAL A 65 -1.53 -13.55 9.16
N THR A 66 -0.94 -12.64 8.38
CA THR A 66 0.42 -12.81 7.85
C THR A 66 1.45 -12.94 8.96
N SER A 67 1.39 -12.08 9.98
CA SER A 67 2.29 -12.13 11.14
C SER A 67 2.16 -13.44 11.91
N ILE A 68 0.93 -13.96 12.10
CA ILE A 68 0.71 -15.24 12.78
C ILE A 68 1.28 -16.40 11.96
N VAL A 69 0.95 -16.46 10.68
CA VAL A 69 1.37 -17.55 9.78
C VAL A 69 2.89 -17.59 9.60
N THR A 70 3.53 -16.42 9.51
CA THR A 70 4.99 -16.31 9.28
C THR A 70 5.80 -16.21 10.56
N ARG A 71 5.17 -16.25 11.75
CA ARG A 71 5.83 -16.07 13.05
C ARG A 71 7.04 -17.00 13.26
N PRO A 72 6.99 -18.31 12.96
CA PRO A 72 8.15 -19.17 13.14
C PRO A 72 9.34 -18.75 12.28
N LEU A 73 9.07 -18.32 11.03
CA LEU A 73 10.09 -17.84 10.11
C LEU A 73 10.71 -16.53 10.60
N GLN A 74 9.91 -15.63 11.18
CA GLN A 74 10.41 -14.39 11.77
C GLN A 74 11.30 -14.62 12.99
N ILE A 75 10.97 -15.61 13.83
CA ILE A 75 11.81 -15.98 14.98
C ILE A 75 13.13 -16.58 14.51
N GLN A 76 13.09 -17.50 13.55
CA GLN A 76 14.29 -18.10 12.96
C GLN A 76 15.20 -17.03 12.33
N GLU A 77 14.64 -16.10 11.56
CA GLU A 77 15.38 -14.98 10.99
C GLU A 77 16.01 -14.08 12.06
N GLN A 78 15.31 -13.80 13.17
CA GLN A 78 15.87 -13.01 14.27
C GLN A 78 17.06 -13.71 14.93
N ILE A 79 16.96 -15.02 15.17
CA ILE A 79 18.05 -15.82 15.74
C ILE A 79 19.23 -15.87 14.77
N HIS A 80 18.98 -16.13 13.49
CA HIS A 80 20.02 -16.15 12.47
C HIS A 80 20.80 -14.83 12.41
N ARG A 81 20.09 -13.68 12.47
CA ARG A 81 20.75 -12.36 12.56
C ARG A 81 21.59 -12.15 13.81
N ILE A 82 21.22 -12.76 14.94
CA ILE A 82 22.02 -12.71 16.17
C ILE A 82 23.28 -13.57 15.99
N GLU A 83 23.13 -14.76 15.43
CA GLU A 83 24.23 -15.71 15.18
C GLU A 83 25.25 -15.15 14.20
N GLU A 84 24.81 -14.49 13.13
CA GLU A 84 25.68 -13.87 12.12
C GLU A 84 26.27 -12.53 12.56
N ASN A 85 25.83 -11.98 13.70
CA ASN A 85 26.36 -10.70 14.16
C ASN A 85 27.76 -10.87 14.75
N GLU A 86 28.78 -10.52 13.98
CA GLU A 86 30.21 -10.61 14.36
C GLU A 86 30.58 -9.73 15.57
N ARG A 87 29.73 -8.76 15.93
CA ARG A 87 29.98 -7.80 17.02
C ARG A 87 29.56 -8.34 18.39
N LEU A 88 28.96 -9.53 18.43
CA LEU A 88 28.51 -10.18 19.64
C LEU A 88 29.46 -11.32 20.01
N THR A 89 29.84 -11.38 21.28
CA THR A 89 30.53 -12.54 21.84
C THR A 89 29.63 -13.78 21.84
N PRO A 90 30.18 -15.01 21.88
CA PRO A 90 29.37 -16.22 21.94
C PRO A 90 28.33 -16.23 23.07
N GLU A 91 28.72 -15.78 24.27
CA GLU A 91 27.83 -15.66 25.43
C GLU A 91 26.69 -14.65 25.21
N GLN A 92 26.99 -13.52 24.55
CA GLN A 92 25.94 -12.56 24.18
C GLN A 92 24.97 -13.13 23.16
N LYS A 93 25.46 -13.87 22.15
CA LYS A 93 24.61 -14.50 21.14
C LYS A 93 23.64 -15.50 21.78
N GLU A 94 24.14 -16.37 22.64
CA GLU A 94 23.34 -17.34 23.39
C GLU A 94 22.26 -16.63 24.22
N ARG A 95 22.66 -15.64 25.04
CA ARG A 95 21.73 -14.85 25.86
C ARG A 95 20.64 -14.14 25.03
N PHE A 96 21.00 -13.55 23.89
CA PHE A 96 20.02 -12.88 23.03
C PHE A 96 19.05 -13.88 22.38
N SER A 97 19.54 -15.02 21.90
CA SER A 97 18.71 -16.08 21.32
C SER A 97 17.74 -16.68 22.35
N GLU A 98 18.22 -16.94 23.58
CA GLU A 98 17.36 -17.37 24.70
C GLU A 98 16.26 -16.35 25.00
N MET A 99 16.60 -15.06 25.09
CA MET A 99 15.60 -14.01 25.30
C MET A 99 14.56 -13.95 24.20
N VAL A 100 14.92 -14.20 22.93
CA VAL A 100 13.95 -14.27 21.84
C VAL A 100 12.97 -15.43 22.06
N HIS A 101 13.47 -16.60 22.44
CA HIS A 101 12.63 -17.77 22.75
C HIS A 101 11.72 -17.55 23.96
N GLU A 102 12.25 -17.00 25.04
CA GLU A 102 11.45 -16.69 26.24
C GLU A 102 10.34 -15.69 25.94
N ARG A 103 10.68 -14.58 25.26
CA ARG A 103 9.71 -13.56 24.86
C ARG A 103 8.64 -14.13 23.93
N ALA A 104 9.00 -15.04 23.03
CA ALA A 104 8.03 -15.68 22.15
C ALA A 104 6.96 -16.48 22.93
N ASN A 105 7.28 -16.97 24.13
CA ASN A 105 6.38 -17.78 24.94
C ASN A 105 5.61 -17.00 26.01
N GLN A 106 6.10 -15.83 26.40
CA GLN A 106 5.47 -14.97 27.40
C GLN A 106 4.10 -14.40 26.94
N PRO A 107 3.05 -14.44 27.79
CA PRO A 107 1.71 -13.94 27.45
C PRO A 107 1.67 -12.47 27.05
N VAL A 108 2.44 -11.62 27.74
CA VAL A 108 2.52 -10.18 27.47
C VAL A 108 2.95 -9.94 26.02
N TRP A 109 4.02 -10.59 25.58
CA TRP A 109 4.54 -10.46 24.22
C TRP A 109 3.61 -11.04 23.16
N LYS A 110 2.81 -12.06 23.48
CA LYS A 110 1.72 -12.53 22.59
C LYS A 110 0.67 -11.44 22.41
N VAL A 111 0.21 -10.81 23.49
CA VAL A 111 -0.75 -9.68 23.43
C VAL A 111 -0.19 -8.51 22.64
N PHE A 112 1.05 -8.09 22.92
CA PHE A 112 1.73 -7.05 22.14
C PHE A 112 1.86 -7.43 20.66
N GLY A 113 2.12 -8.69 20.35
CA GLY A 113 2.17 -9.22 18.99
C GLY A 113 0.85 -9.10 18.22
N TYR A 114 -0.30 -9.06 18.90
CA TYR A 114 -1.60 -8.83 18.28
C TYR A 114 -1.99 -7.36 18.21
N ILE A 115 -1.69 -6.56 19.24
CA ILE A 115 -2.11 -5.16 19.33
C ILE A 115 -1.23 -4.25 18.46
N MET A 116 0.10 -4.46 18.46
CA MET A 116 1.04 -3.57 17.78
C MET A 116 0.82 -3.48 16.26
N PRO A 117 0.52 -4.58 15.54
CA PRO A 117 0.18 -4.47 14.12
C PRO A 117 -1.05 -3.60 13.85
N VAL A 118 -2.08 -3.67 14.70
CA VAL A 118 -3.31 -2.86 14.58
C VAL A 118 -2.97 -1.37 14.70
N VAL A 119 -2.26 -1.01 15.77
CA VAL A 119 -1.82 0.37 16.04
C VAL A 119 -0.89 0.86 14.93
N GLY A 120 0.06 0.03 14.52
CA GLY A 120 1.02 0.33 13.47
C GLY A 120 0.35 0.63 12.12
N VAL A 121 -0.59 -0.21 11.68
CA VAL A 121 -1.36 0.02 10.44
C VAL A 121 -2.18 1.30 10.54
N PHE A 122 -2.84 1.55 11.66
CA PHE A 122 -3.62 2.77 11.85
C PHE A 122 -2.75 4.03 11.78
N ILE A 123 -1.64 4.07 12.50
CA ILE A 123 -0.67 5.17 12.46
C ILE A 123 -0.13 5.36 11.05
N TYR A 124 0.28 4.26 10.39
CA TYR A 124 0.78 4.28 9.02
C TYR A 124 -0.22 4.92 8.05
N VAL A 125 -1.48 4.48 8.08
CA VAL A 125 -2.53 5.00 7.20
C VAL A 125 -2.79 6.47 7.47
N MET A 126 -2.90 6.89 8.74
CA MET A 126 -3.16 8.28 9.09
C MET A 126 -2.00 9.20 8.74
N LEU A 127 -0.77 8.79 9.06
CA LEU A 127 0.44 9.57 8.78
C LEU A 127 0.66 9.74 7.28
N LEU A 128 0.60 8.66 6.50
CA LEU A 128 0.79 8.77 5.06
C LEU A 128 -0.35 9.56 4.41
N THR A 129 -1.59 9.40 4.88
CA THR A 129 -2.69 10.25 4.41
C THR A 129 -2.41 11.73 4.67
N ALA A 130 -1.87 12.09 5.84
CA ALA A 130 -1.51 13.48 6.15
C ALA A 130 -0.43 14.02 5.20
N ILE A 131 0.59 13.21 4.89
CA ILE A 131 1.62 13.55 3.92
C ILE A 131 1.00 13.77 2.53
N TRP A 132 0.16 12.84 2.06
CA TRP A 132 -0.50 12.94 0.75
C TRP A 132 -1.46 14.12 0.67
N TYR A 133 -2.21 14.38 1.74
CA TYR A 133 -3.11 15.53 1.86
C TYR A 133 -2.32 16.84 1.79
N PHE A 134 -1.20 16.94 2.51
CA PHE A 134 -0.30 18.08 2.41
C PHE A 134 0.22 18.27 0.97
N GLY A 135 0.68 17.20 0.33
CA GLY A 135 1.15 17.25 -1.06
C GLY A 135 0.07 17.71 -2.05
N GLY A 136 -1.14 17.16 -1.94
CA GLY A 136 -2.25 17.49 -2.83
C GLY A 136 -2.83 18.89 -2.61
N ASN A 137 -3.11 19.28 -1.36
CA ASN A 137 -3.72 20.56 -1.05
C ASN A 137 -2.69 21.70 -1.02
N VAL A 138 -1.60 21.54 -0.27
CA VAL A 138 -0.68 22.64 0.03
C VAL A 138 0.33 22.84 -1.09
N LEU A 139 0.97 21.78 -1.60
CA LEU A 139 2.00 21.93 -2.63
C LEU A 139 1.41 22.11 -4.03
N LEU A 140 0.27 21.48 -4.31
CA LEU A 140 -0.33 21.43 -5.64
C LEU A 140 -1.61 22.26 -5.79
N GLY A 141 -2.06 22.94 -4.73
CA GLY A 141 -3.21 23.84 -4.74
C GLY A 141 -4.56 23.15 -4.86
N GLY A 142 -4.66 21.89 -4.44
CA GLY A 142 -5.91 21.13 -4.46
C GLY A 142 -6.84 21.45 -3.28
N ASP A 143 -8.09 20.97 -3.35
CA ASP A 143 -9.15 21.27 -2.39
C ASP A 143 -9.87 20.02 -1.86
N ALA A 144 -9.32 18.82 -2.08
CA ALA A 144 -9.91 17.59 -1.53
C ALA A 144 -9.86 17.60 0.01
N THR A 145 -10.82 16.94 0.65
CA THR A 145 -10.82 16.80 2.11
C THR A 145 -9.90 15.66 2.56
N PHE A 146 -9.39 15.73 3.79
CA PHE A 146 -8.55 14.65 4.36
C PHE A 146 -9.24 13.29 4.26
N LYS A 147 -10.55 13.24 4.53
CA LYS A 147 -11.35 12.01 4.44
C LYS A 147 -11.38 11.42 3.02
N LYS A 148 -11.38 12.25 1.97
CA LYS A 148 -11.30 11.77 0.58
C LYS A 148 -9.93 11.17 0.28
N VAL A 149 -8.85 11.84 0.68
CA VAL A 149 -7.49 11.31 0.51
C VAL A 149 -7.31 10.01 1.30
N LEU A 150 -7.80 9.97 2.54
CA LEU A 150 -7.80 8.79 3.40
C LEU A 150 -8.52 7.62 2.75
N SER A 151 -9.71 7.86 2.20
CA SER A 151 -10.50 6.87 1.48
C SER A 151 -9.74 6.29 0.29
N ILE A 152 -9.22 7.16 -0.58
CA ILE A 152 -8.46 6.72 -1.76
C ILE A 152 -7.23 5.92 -1.34
N PHE A 153 -6.45 6.44 -0.39
CA PHE A 153 -5.24 5.76 0.10
C PHE A 153 -5.56 4.39 0.70
N SER A 154 -6.54 4.32 1.59
CA SER A 154 -6.93 3.08 2.25
C SER A 154 -7.41 2.02 1.25
N TYR A 155 -8.24 2.38 0.27
CA TYR A 155 -8.67 1.42 -0.75
C TYR A 155 -7.50 0.98 -1.65
N SER A 156 -6.58 1.87 -2.03
CA SER A 156 -5.39 1.48 -2.79
C SER A 156 -4.51 0.46 -2.06
N THR A 157 -4.50 0.45 -0.72
CA THR A 157 -3.73 -0.56 0.05
C THR A 157 -4.28 -1.99 -0.08
N LEU A 158 -5.49 -2.18 -0.62
CA LEU A 158 -6.07 -3.52 -0.86
C LEU A 158 -5.27 -4.34 -1.88
N VAL A 159 -4.37 -3.71 -2.64
CA VAL A 159 -3.37 -4.40 -3.47
C VAL A 159 -2.45 -5.30 -2.65
N ALA A 160 -2.33 -5.07 -1.33
CA ALA A 160 -1.65 -5.98 -0.42
C ALA A 160 -2.26 -7.39 -0.40
N ILE A 161 -3.55 -7.56 -0.72
CA ILE A 161 -4.22 -8.86 -0.74
C ILE A 161 -3.57 -9.81 -1.76
N PRO A 162 -3.57 -9.54 -3.08
CA PRO A 162 -2.90 -10.39 -4.04
C PRO A 162 -1.40 -10.50 -3.76
N GLY A 163 -0.76 -9.43 -3.26
CA GLY A 163 0.64 -9.46 -2.85
C GLY A 163 0.93 -10.51 -1.76
N THR A 164 0.07 -10.57 -0.75
CA THR A 164 0.18 -11.54 0.36
C THR A 164 -0.11 -12.97 -0.11
N ILE A 165 -1.11 -13.14 -0.98
CA ILE A 165 -1.46 -14.44 -1.57
C ILE A 165 -0.26 -15.03 -2.33
N VAL A 166 0.57 -14.20 -2.96
CA VAL A 166 1.79 -14.64 -3.63
C VAL A 166 2.95 -14.84 -2.65
N LYS A 167 3.22 -13.85 -1.79
CA LYS A 167 4.41 -13.84 -0.94
C LYS A 167 4.36 -14.88 0.18
N VAL A 168 3.22 -15.10 0.82
CA VAL A 168 3.12 -16.02 1.97
C VAL A 168 3.44 -17.47 1.59
N PRO A 169 2.86 -18.06 0.53
CA PRO A 169 3.25 -19.39 0.09
C PRO A 169 4.73 -19.48 -0.26
N LEU A 170 5.31 -18.46 -0.91
CA LEU A 170 6.74 -18.44 -1.22
C LEU A 170 7.60 -18.42 0.06
N MET A 171 7.20 -17.65 1.07
CA MET A 171 7.92 -17.59 2.35
C MET A 171 7.90 -18.95 3.04
N LEU A 172 6.75 -19.62 3.06
CA LEU A 172 6.59 -20.95 3.65
C LEU A 172 7.38 -22.01 2.88
N ALA A 173 7.32 -21.99 1.54
CA ALA A 173 8.03 -22.94 0.68
C ALA A 173 9.56 -22.79 0.79
N LYS A 174 10.05 -21.55 0.86
CA LYS A 174 11.49 -21.26 0.98
C LYS A 174 11.99 -21.23 2.43
N LYS A 175 11.10 -21.34 3.41
CA LYS A 175 11.39 -21.23 4.86
C LYS A 175 12.17 -19.95 5.20
N THR A 176 11.83 -18.84 4.54
CA THR A 176 12.44 -17.53 4.80
C THR A 176 11.42 -16.43 4.61
N VAL A 177 11.57 -15.33 5.35
CA VAL A 177 10.76 -14.12 5.15
C VAL A 177 11.27 -13.26 3.98
N HIS A 178 12.46 -13.55 3.45
CA HIS A 178 13.10 -12.80 2.36
C HIS A 178 12.67 -13.34 1.00
N VAL A 179 11.45 -13.01 0.60
CA VAL A 179 10.94 -13.31 -0.74
C VAL A 179 10.83 -12.04 -1.57
N GLN A 180 11.17 -12.14 -2.86
CA GLN A 180 11.17 -11.00 -3.76
C GLN A 180 10.08 -11.13 -4.83
N THR A 181 9.27 -10.09 -4.96
CA THR A 181 8.40 -9.81 -6.12
C THR A 181 8.74 -8.44 -6.72
N SER A 182 9.96 -8.01 -6.47
CA SER A 182 10.55 -6.77 -6.93
C SER A 182 11.60 -7.05 -7.99
N LEU A 183 12.11 -5.98 -8.63
CA LEU A 183 13.22 -6.10 -9.57
C LEU A 183 14.48 -6.72 -8.94
N ALA A 184 14.61 -6.72 -7.60
CA ALA A 184 15.71 -7.39 -6.92
C ALA A 184 15.70 -8.92 -7.11
N ALA A 185 14.58 -9.51 -7.53
CA ALA A 185 14.52 -10.94 -7.87
C ALA A 185 15.42 -11.33 -9.06
N LEU A 186 15.87 -10.35 -9.86
CA LEU A 186 16.79 -10.54 -10.98
C LEU A 186 18.26 -10.53 -10.55
N MET A 187 18.56 -10.18 -9.29
CA MET A 187 19.92 -10.13 -8.79
C MET A 187 20.41 -11.53 -8.37
N PRO A 188 21.72 -11.79 -8.42
CA PRO A 188 22.30 -13.02 -7.88
C PRO A 188 21.97 -13.20 -6.40
N SER A 189 21.77 -14.45 -5.97
CA SER A 189 21.61 -14.80 -4.55
C SER A 189 22.78 -14.28 -3.70
N GLY A 190 22.51 -13.76 -2.50
CA GLY A 190 23.52 -13.21 -1.60
C GLY A 190 23.91 -11.76 -1.87
N SER A 191 23.25 -11.09 -2.82
CA SER A 191 23.49 -9.67 -3.14
C SER A 191 22.67 -8.69 -2.29
N ASP A 192 21.95 -9.19 -1.27
CA ASP A 192 20.99 -8.44 -0.43
C ASP A 192 21.60 -7.19 0.23
N ASP A 193 22.92 -7.24 0.41
CA ASP A 193 23.72 -6.21 1.05
C ASP A 193 24.12 -5.05 0.12
N SER A 194 24.06 -5.27 -1.18
CA SER A 194 24.45 -4.29 -2.19
C SER A 194 23.47 -3.12 -2.24
N VAL A 195 23.98 -1.93 -2.52
CA VAL A 195 23.14 -0.73 -2.71
C VAL A 195 22.16 -0.93 -3.87
N LEU A 196 22.61 -1.58 -4.94
CA LEU A 196 21.78 -1.87 -6.11
C LEU A 196 20.60 -2.77 -5.74
N PHE A 197 20.83 -3.86 -5.00
CA PHE A 197 19.75 -4.71 -4.50
C PHE A 197 18.73 -3.91 -3.69
N LYS A 198 19.20 -3.09 -2.75
CA LYS A 198 18.32 -2.27 -1.88
C LYS A 198 17.47 -1.27 -2.68
N ILE A 199 17.98 -0.74 -3.78
CA ILE A 199 17.24 0.12 -4.71
C ILE A 199 16.23 -0.72 -5.50
N LEU A 200 16.65 -1.81 -6.13
CA LEU A 200 15.79 -2.68 -6.93
C LEU A 200 14.64 -3.29 -6.10
N ALA A 201 14.89 -3.56 -4.81
CA ALA A 201 13.89 -4.07 -3.87
C ALA A 201 12.74 -3.08 -3.63
N LYS A 202 12.91 -1.79 -3.95
CA LYS A 202 11.85 -0.78 -3.89
C LYS A 202 10.88 -0.89 -5.07
N PHE A 203 11.28 -1.49 -6.19
CA PHE A 203 10.43 -1.62 -7.36
C PHE A 203 9.68 -2.95 -7.33
N ASP A 204 8.73 -3.05 -6.40
CA ASP A 204 7.85 -4.20 -6.22
C ASP A 204 6.57 -4.08 -7.05
N ILE A 205 6.18 -5.15 -7.75
CA ILE A 205 5.03 -5.14 -8.67
C ILE A 205 3.73 -4.72 -7.97
N PHE A 206 3.50 -5.15 -6.72
CA PHE A 206 2.29 -4.82 -5.97
C PHE A 206 2.32 -3.37 -5.48
N ASN A 207 3.48 -2.89 -5.04
CA ASN A 207 3.62 -1.48 -4.66
C ASN A 207 3.41 -0.54 -5.85
N ILE A 208 3.98 -0.88 -7.02
CA ILE A 208 3.80 -0.12 -8.25
C ILE A 208 2.31 -0.07 -8.62
N TRP A 209 1.61 -1.20 -8.55
CA TRP A 209 0.17 -1.24 -8.81
C TRP A 209 -0.62 -0.38 -7.81
N GLN A 210 -0.31 -0.46 -6.51
CA GLN A 210 -0.91 0.40 -5.49
C GLN A 210 -0.70 1.88 -5.82
N TYR A 211 0.50 2.29 -6.24
CA TYR A 211 0.80 3.68 -6.58
C TYR A 211 0.06 4.16 -7.83
N ILE A 212 -0.11 3.29 -8.83
CA ILE A 212 -0.93 3.58 -10.02
C ILE A 212 -2.38 3.83 -9.60
N LEU A 213 -2.96 2.93 -8.80
CA LEU A 213 -4.32 3.09 -8.29
C LEU A 213 -4.45 4.38 -7.47
N PHE A 214 -3.50 4.63 -6.58
CA PHE A 214 -3.53 5.80 -5.72
C PHE A 214 -3.45 7.10 -6.53
N ALA A 215 -2.52 7.20 -7.49
CA ALA A 215 -2.40 8.36 -8.39
C ALA A 215 -3.70 8.60 -9.19
N MET A 216 -4.36 7.54 -9.65
CA MET A 216 -5.64 7.65 -10.35
C MET A 216 -6.76 8.16 -9.43
N GLY A 217 -6.84 7.66 -8.19
CA GLY A 217 -7.81 8.16 -7.23
C GLY A 217 -7.55 9.62 -6.83
N LEU A 218 -6.28 10.03 -6.69
CA LEU A 218 -5.91 11.43 -6.49
C LEU A 218 -6.36 12.31 -7.65
N ALA A 219 -6.14 11.86 -8.90
CA ALA A 219 -6.60 12.60 -10.09
C ALA A 219 -8.12 12.84 -10.06
N ILE A 220 -8.90 11.86 -9.61
CA ILE A 220 -10.36 11.96 -9.50
C ILE A 220 -10.78 12.94 -8.40
N ILE A 221 -10.24 12.82 -7.18
CA ILE A 221 -10.71 13.64 -6.05
C ILE A 221 -10.23 15.09 -6.12
N TYR A 222 -9.07 15.34 -6.73
CA TYR A 222 -8.51 16.68 -6.92
C TYR A 222 -8.83 17.29 -8.28
N LYS A 223 -9.44 16.51 -9.20
CA LYS A 223 -9.62 16.90 -10.61
C LYS A 223 -8.30 17.31 -11.29
N PHE A 224 -7.20 16.72 -10.86
CA PHE A 224 -5.90 16.92 -11.48
C PHE A 224 -5.75 16.07 -12.75
N THR A 225 -4.83 16.46 -13.63
CA THR A 225 -4.39 15.55 -14.69
C THR A 225 -3.73 14.31 -14.07
N VAL A 226 -3.83 13.16 -14.75
CA VAL A 226 -3.17 11.92 -14.31
C VAL A 226 -1.67 12.14 -14.14
N LYS A 227 -1.04 12.90 -15.05
CA LYS A 227 0.39 13.25 -14.97
C LYS A 227 0.73 14.01 -13.69
N LYS A 228 -0.08 15.01 -13.30
CA LYS A 228 0.15 15.79 -12.08
C LYS A 228 0.04 14.92 -10.82
N SER A 229 -0.97 14.05 -10.79
CA SER A 229 -1.18 13.13 -9.65
C SER A 229 -0.09 12.06 -9.56
N ALA A 230 0.31 11.47 -10.68
CA ALA A 230 1.41 10.52 -10.74
C ALA A 230 2.74 11.19 -10.35
N GLY A 231 2.97 12.43 -10.80
CA GLY A 231 4.15 13.22 -10.42
C GLY A 231 4.27 13.40 -8.91
N LEU A 232 3.16 13.68 -8.20
CA LEU A 232 3.16 13.77 -6.74
C LEU A 232 3.58 12.44 -6.08
N VAL A 233 2.96 11.35 -6.52
CA VAL A 233 3.22 10.01 -5.96
C VAL A 233 4.67 9.59 -6.21
N ILE A 234 5.17 9.78 -7.43
CA ILE A 234 6.56 9.49 -7.81
C ILE A 234 7.54 10.36 -7.02
N ALA A 235 7.27 11.65 -6.83
CA ALA A 235 8.16 12.55 -6.10
C ALA A 235 8.32 12.12 -4.64
N PHE A 236 7.21 11.89 -3.94
CA PHE A 236 7.27 11.45 -2.54
C PHE A 236 7.86 10.04 -2.41
N TYR A 237 7.56 9.15 -3.36
CA TYR A 237 8.15 7.82 -3.36
C TYR A 237 9.66 7.86 -3.62
N GLY A 238 10.13 8.71 -4.54
CA GLY A 238 11.55 8.93 -4.80
C GLY A 238 12.29 9.49 -3.59
N ILE A 239 11.70 10.48 -2.90
CA ILE A 239 12.24 11.01 -1.64
C ILE A 239 12.36 9.91 -0.59
N TRP A 240 11.32 9.08 -0.45
CA TRP A 240 11.39 7.92 0.44
C TRP A 240 12.51 6.97 0.01
N ILE A 241 12.60 6.54 -1.26
CA ILE A 241 13.68 5.66 -1.73
C ILE A 241 15.06 6.19 -1.30
N ILE A 242 15.33 7.48 -1.56
CA ILE A 242 16.58 8.13 -1.17
C ILE A 242 16.80 8.02 0.34
N ILE A 243 15.82 8.40 1.15
CA ILE A 243 15.92 8.32 2.63
C ILE A 243 16.20 6.88 3.09
N SER A 244 15.51 5.85 2.54
CA SER A 244 15.79 4.45 2.93
C SER A 244 17.20 4.03 2.65
N VAL A 245 17.64 4.29 1.42
CA VAL A 245 18.88 3.74 0.92
C VAL A 245 20.04 4.46 1.62
N SER A 246 19.96 5.79 1.74
CA SER A 246 20.91 6.57 2.52
C SER A 246 20.97 6.11 3.97
N PHE A 247 19.83 5.93 4.64
CA PHE A 247 19.81 5.42 6.01
C PHE A 247 20.47 4.04 6.11
N SER A 248 20.12 3.10 5.23
CA SER A 248 20.71 1.76 5.22
C SER A 248 22.22 1.75 4.99
N VAL A 249 22.72 2.61 4.11
CA VAL A 249 24.17 2.75 3.84
C VAL A 249 24.88 3.38 5.04
N LEU A 250 24.31 4.44 5.62
CA LEU A 250 24.90 5.14 6.78
C LEU A 250 24.94 4.26 8.03
N THR A 251 23.89 3.48 8.30
CA THR A 251 23.91 2.54 9.42
C THR A 251 24.88 1.40 9.16
N LYS A 252 25.04 0.93 7.92
CA LYS A 252 26.07 -0.07 7.62
C LYS A 252 27.49 0.50 7.82
N GLY A 253 27.74 1.74 7.40
CA GLY A 253 29.03 2.42 7.53
C GLY A 253 29.42 2.85 8.95
N ARG A 254 28.48 3.37 9.77
CA ARG A 254 28.74 3.77 11.17
C ARG A 254 29.02 2.59 12.11
N PHE A 255 28.78 1.36 11.66
CA PHE A 255 28.93 0.15 12.45
C PHE A 255 30.03 -0.79 11.91
N ALA A 256 30.81 -0.37 10.91
CA ALA A 256 31.95 -1.09 10.36
C ALA A 256 33.32 -0.62 10.89
N PHE A 257 33.36 0.46 11.69
CA PHE A 257 34.60 1.08 12.20
C PHE A 257 34.57 1.35 13.73
N GLY A 258 33.85 0.54 14.50
CA GLY A 258 33.81 0.65 15.95
C GLY A 258 33.56 -0.68 16.63
#